data_AF-A3WRQ0-F1
#
_entry.id   AF-A3WRQ0-F1
#
_cell.length_a   1.000
_cell.length_b   1.000
_cell.length_c   1.000
_cell.angle_alpha   90.00
_cell.angle_beta   90.00
_cell.angle_gamma   90.00
#
_symmetry.space_group_name_H-M   'P 1'
#
loop_
_entity.id
_entity.type
_entity.pdbx_description
1 polymer ?
#
loop_
_entity_poly.entity_id
_entity_poly.type
_entity_poly.pdbx_seq_one_letter_code
_entity_poly.pdbx_strand_id
1 'polypeptide(L)'
;MTKLEFPGSALTTDQWTQVNQLATSLSHEQAIWISGYFAGLSHRARANVASTDVAELPPPSQSGPAAASATRLLTVLFGSETGNSKTLAKALVDNAAAKGIQARLADMADYKTRGLKDEQDLLVITSTHGEGDAPQTAVGFFEFLESRKAPKLPQLRYAVLALGDSTYEKYCEAGKRIDRRLEELGAQRLADRVDCDVDYEDAADAWIADVVANLAPTAQASVSAPATTARSDAPLSTAFDKKHPFQAAVIDNIVLTGRGSTKETRHIELSLADSGLTYQPGDALGVVPRNDPLLVAAMLEKLSLSADTPVTVKQGTISLGEALSGTFEITALTPRFLDHWAEITGSDELQALRAPDQKEPRAAFQHNHHILDVVSRFPAPGIDAAQFVAGLRPLQPRLYSIASSLAAAPDEAHLTVSTVRYTLHDVPRTGVASGYLAARTEADASIPVYIQSNDHFHLPDDDDVPILMIGAGTGVAPYRAFMQEREARGASGRSWLFFGERNFRSDFLYQVEWQDLIKNGVLSRLDLAFSRDAAPKTYVQDRLRRQGRDVYAWLEEGAYLYVCGDSAHMAPDVHAALTDIVAEHGGLDRDEAGAYLSALQRDRRYRLDVY
;
A
#
# COMPACT_ATOMS: atom_id res chain seq x y z
N MET A 1 37.82 40.94 31.44
CA MET A 1 38.86 41.98 31.53
C MET A 1 40.02 41.64 30.60
N THR A 2 40.02 42.26 29.42
CA THR A 2 41.21 42.75 28.71
C THR A 2 40.76 44.14 28.26
N LYS A 3 41.24 45.19 28.94
CA LYS A 3 40.85 46.57 28.64
C LYS A 3 41.43 46.94 27.28
N LEU A 4 40.58 47.08 26.26
CA LEU A 4 40.91 47.87 25.07
C LEU A 4 40.84 49.35 25.50
N GLU A 5 41.97 49.92 25.90
CA GLU A 5 42.09 51.36 26.09
C GLU A 5 42.21 52.02 24.71
N PHE A 6 41.16 52.74 24.29
CA PHE A 6 41.19 53.62 23.14
C PHE A 6 41.69 55.00 23.60
N PRO A 7 42.84 55.50 23.10
CA PRO A 7 43.30 56.84 23.43
C PRO A 7 42.62 57.85 22.50
N GLY A 8 41.81 58.75 23.07
CA GLY A 8 41.11 59.83 22.35
C GLY A 8 39.66 59.50 21.98
N SER A 9 38.90 60.50 21.50
CA SER A 9 37.55 60.27 20.97
C SER A 9 37.66 59.26 19.82
N ALA A 10 37.14 58.04 20.03
CA ALA A 10 37.36 56.89 19.14
C ALA A 10 36.91 57.11 17.70
N LEU A 11 36.11 58.15 17.44
CA LEU A 11 35.70 58.61 16.13
C LEU A 11 35.81 60.14 16.10
N THR A 12 36.20 60.71 14.95
CA THR A 12 36.08 62.15 14.71
C THR A 12 34.61 62.57 14.63
N THR A 13 34.32 63.86 14.79
CA THR A 13 32.93 64.37 14.74
C THR A 13 32.22 63.99 13.45
N ASP A 14 32.90 64.10 12.30
CA ASP A 14 32.32 63.73 11.00
C ASP A 14 32.04 62.23 10.89
N GLN A 15 32.95 61.39 11.39
CA GLN A 15 32.75 59.94 11.43
C GLN A 15 31.60 59.56 12.36
N TRP A 16 31.45 60.24 13.50
CA TRP A 16 30.35 60.02 14.42
C TRP A 16 29.00 60.40 13.79
N THR A 17 28.93 61.52 13.06
CA THR A 17 27.71 61.94 12.37
C THR A 17 27.29 60.93 11.29
N GLN A 18 28.23 60.42 10.50
CA GLN A 18 27.95 59.41 9.47
C GLN A 18 27.48 58.08 10.08
N VAL A 19 28.13 57.61 11.13
CA VAL A 19 27.73 56.38 11.84
C VAL A 19 26.35 56.54 12.46
N ASN A 20 26.04 57.71 13.04
CA ASN A 20 24.73 57.94 13.66
C ASN A 20 23.61 58.02 12.61
N GLN A 21 23.82 58.72 11.49
CA GLN A 21 22.85 58.74 10.38
C GLN A 21 22.59 57.34 9.85
N LEU A 22 23.65 56.56 9.61
CA LEU A 22 23.52 55.18 9.16
C LEU A 22 22.77 54.33 10.18
N ALA A 23 23.15 54.37 11.46
CA ALA A 23 22.50 53.61 12.53
C ALA A 23 20.99 53.91 12.64
N THR A 24 20.57 55.17 12.46
CA THR A 24 19.14 55.54 12.49
C THR A 24 18.35 55.11 11.26
N SER A 25 19.02 54.78 10.16
CA SER A 25 18.38 54.38 8.90
C SER A 25 18.25 52.86 8.72
N LEU A 26 18.91 52.05 9.55
CA LEU A 26 18.98 50.59 9.40
C LEU A 26 17.87 49.87 10.15
N SER A 27 17.35 48.79 9.56
CA SER A 27 16.53 47.80 10.27
C SER A 27 17.39 46.91 11.19
N HIS A 28 16.75 46.16 12.09
CA HIS A 28 17.45 45.27 13.03
C HIS A 28 18.34 44.24 12.32
N GLU A 29 17.82 43.58 11.29
CA GLU A 29 18.58 42.59 10.50
C GLU A 29 19.73 43.23 9.73
N GLN A 30 19.52 44.43 9.17
CA GLN A 30 20.57 45.17 8.46
C GLN A 30 21.69 45.62 9.40
N ALA A 31 21.35 46.04 10.63
CA ALA A 31 22.32 46.40 11.65
C ALA A 31 23.17 45.18 12.07
N ILE A 32 22.56 44.00 12.22
CA ILE A 32 23.28 42.74 12.49
C ILE A 32 24.23 42.41 11.35
N TRP A 33 23.76 42.48 10.10
CA TRP A 33 24.60 42.18 8.93
C TRP A 33 25.80 43.14 8.82
N ILE A 34 25.58 44.45 9.01
CA ILE A 34 26.65 45.46 8.95
C ILE A 34 27.68 45.26 10.06
N SER A 35 27.25 44.81 11.25
CA SER A 35 28.16 44.48 12.34
C SER A 35 29.10 43.33 11.96
N GLY A 36 28.57 42.30 11.26
CA GLY A 36 29.34 41.20 10.71
C GLY A 36 30.30 41.64 9.60
N TYR A 37 29.88 42.58 8.75
CA TYR A 37 30.72 43.16 7.70
C TYR A 37 31.95 43.88 8.27
N PHE A 38 31.76 44.76 9.28
CA PHE A 38 32.88 45.45 9.94
C PHE A 38 33.76 44.49 10.74
N ALA A 39 33.18 43.48 11.40
CA ALA A 39 33.95 42.42 12.05
C ALA A 39 34.83 41.66 11.04
N GLY A 40 34.27 41.31 9.87
CA GLY A 40 34.99 40.65 8.78
C GLY A 40 36.12 41.50 8.18
N LEU A 41 35.91 42.82 8.02
CA LEU A 41 36.96 43.77 7.63
C LEU A 41 38.10 43.81 8.64
N SER A 42 37.79 43.84 9.94
CA SER A 42 38.80 43.82 11.00
C SER A 42 39.60 42.51 11.02
N HIS A 43 38.95 41.38 10.69
CA HIS A 43 39.58 40.07 10.60
C HIS A 43 40.45 39.94 9.34
N ARG A 44 40.02 40.50 8.20
CA ARG A 44 40.83 40.60 6.97
C ARG A 44 42.06 41.49 7.14
N ALA A 45 41.92 42.62 7.85
CA ALA A 45 43.03 43.53 8.14
C ALA A 45 44.09 42.89 9.06
N ARG A 46 43.69 41.95 9.93
CA ARG A 46 44.61 41.16 10.78
C ARG A 46 45.27 39.97 10.07
N ALA A 47 44.68 39.46 8.98
CA ALA A 47 45.19 38.30 8.24
C ALA A 47 46.19 38.67 7.12
N ASN A 48 46.22 39.93 6.67
CA ASN A 48 47.15 40.43 5.65
C ASN A 48 48.03 41.56 6.20
N VAL A 49 49.20 41.22 6.76
CA VAL A 49 50.27 42.20 6.98
C VAL A 49 51.13 42.26 5.71
N ALA A 50 50.60 42.87 4.64
CA ALA A 50 51.32 43.50 3.51
C ALA A 50 50.38 43.77 2.33
N SER A 51 49.58 44.83 2.40
CA SER A 51 49.09 45.64 1.26
C SER A 51 48.07 46.66 1.76
N THR A 52 48.31 47.94 1.49
CA THR A 52 47.53 49.10 1.95
C THR A 52 46.43 49.55 0.99
N ASP A 53 46.01 48.70 0.03
CA ASP A 53 44.95 49.06 -0.91
C ASP A 53 43.65 48.34 -0.55
N VAL A 54 42.74 49.06 0.12
CA VAL A 54 41.35 48.66 0.30
C VAL A 54 40.62 48.97 -1.01
N ALA A 55 40.52 47.99 -1.90
CA ALA A 55 39.73 48.13 -3.12
C ALA A 55 38.24 48.39 -2.77
N GLU A 56 37.71 49.48 -3.30
CA GLU A 56 36.33 49.93 -3.14
C GLU A 56 35.38 48.88 -3.76
N LEU A 57 34.56 48.23 -2.93
CA LEU A 57 33.52 47.32 -3.40
C LEU A 57 32.43 48.17 -4.08
N PRO A 58 32.05 47.89 -5.34
CA PRO A 58 30.98 48.63 -5.99
C PRO A 58 29.66 48.44 -5.24
N PRO A 59 28.80 49.47 -5.16
CA PRO A 59 27.51 49.37 -4.49
C PRO A 59 26.67 48.25 -5.15
N PRO A 60 25.84 47.53 -4.39
CA PRO A 60 24.96 46.53 -4.97
C PRO A 60 24.08 47.21 -6.01
N SER A 61 24.22 46.78 -7.26
CA SER A 61 23.37 47.19 -8.36
C SER A 61 21.91 46.97 -7.98
N GLN A 62 21.10 48.04 -8.03
CA GLN A 62 19.65 47.96 -7.92
C GLN A 62 19.09 47.22 -9.14
N SER A 63 19.15 45.89 -9.12
CA SER A 63 18.11 45.10 -9.75
C SER A 63 16.87 45.31 -8.90
N GLY A 64 15.88 46.06 -9.41
CA GLY A 64 14.52 46.00 -8.87
C GLY A 64 14.10 44.53 -8.74
N PRO A 65 13.20 44.18 -7.82
CA PRO A 65 12.88 42.78 -7.59
C PRO A 65 12.44 42.17 -8.92
N ALA A 66 13.31 41.39 -9.56
CA ALA A 66 12.88 40.30 -10.40
C ALA A 66 11.93 39.54 -9.48
N ALA A 67 10.65 39.48 -9.87
CA ALA A 67 9.63 38.82 -9.10
C ALA A 67 10.22 37.49 -8.63
N ALA A 68 10.56 37.40 -7.34
CA ALA A 68 10.95 36.16 -6.74
C ALA A 68 9.76 35.27 -7.01
N SER A 69 9.93 34.28 -7.89
CA SER A 69 8.88 33.31 -8.18
C SER A 69 8.52 32.74 -6.82
N ALA A 70 7.35 33.12 -6.31
CA ALA A 70 6.90 32.69 -4.99
C ALA A 70 6.98 31.16 -5.01
N THR A 71 7.93 30.60 -4.26
CA THR A 71 8.20 29.17 -4.34
C THR A 71 6.96 28.48 -3.79
N ARG A 72 6.14 27.94 -4.69
CA ARG A 72 4.90 27.25 -4.34
C ARG A 72 5.29 26.04 -3.50
N LEU A 73 4.64 25.89 -2.35
CA LEU A 73 4.90 24.76 -1.48
C LEU A 73 4.27 23.50 -2.09
N LEU A 74 5.09 22.47 -2.29
CA LEU A 74 4.66 21.17 -2.77
C LEU A 74 4.33 20.26 -1.58
N THR A 75 3.12 19.73 -1.56
CA THR A 75 2.71 18.65 -0.65
C THR A 75 2.48 17.38 -1.47
N VAL A 76 3.03 16.26 -1.00
CA VAL A 76 2.80 14.92 -1.53
C VAL A 76 2.00 14.13 -0.49
N LEU A 77 0.80 13.69 -0.87
CA LEU A 77 -0.03 12.81 -0.05
C LEU A 77 -0.05 11.41 -0.62
N PHE A 78 0.04 10.40 0.24
CA PHE A 78 -0.14 9.02 -0.16
C PHE A 78 -1.21 8.28 0.65
N GLY A 79 -1.96 7.42 -0.04
CA GLY A 79 -2.85 6.41 0.53
C GLY A 79 -2.34 5.03 0.12
N SER A 80 -1.96 4.19 1.08
CA SER A 80 -1.32 2.91 0.80
C SER A 80 -1.76 1.85 1.80
N GLU A 81 -2.06 0.65 1.31
CA GLU A 81 -2.27 -0.53 2.15
C GLU A 81 -0.99 -1.37 2.24
N THR A 82 -0.44 -1.77 1.08
CA THR A 82 0.73 -2.66 0.97
C THR A 82 2.06 -1.91 0.80
N GLY A 83 2.08 -0.60 1.05
CA GLY A 83 3.29 0.24 0.94
C GLY A 83 3.74 0.67 -0.47
N ASN A 84 3.10 0.22 -1.56
CA ASN A 84 3.47 0.63 -2.93
C ASN A 84 3.37 2.15 -3.13
N SER A 85 2.23 2.76 -2.77
CA SER A 85 2.02 4.21 -2.92
C SER A 85 2.99 5.01 -2.05
N LYS A 86 3.30 4.52 -0.83
CA LYS A 86 4.29 5.12 0.07
C LYS A 86 5.69 5.15 -0.55
N THR A 87 6.08 4.05 -1.19
CA THR A 87 7.38 3.93 -1.86
C THR A 87 7.49 4.89 -3.04
N LEU A 88 6.46 4.96 -3.89
CA LEU A 88 6.41 5.91 -5.01
C LEU A 88 6.40 7.36 -4.55
N ALA A 89 5.69 7.67 -3.46
CA ALA A 89 5.62 9.02 -2.92
C ALA A 89 6.98 9.49 -2.37
N LYS A 90 7.75 8.58 -1.75
CA LYS A 90 9.13 8.86 -1.37
C LYS A 90 10.02 9.10 -2.60
N ALA A 91 9.92 8.25 -3.63
CA ALA A 91 10.66 8.43 -4.87
C ALA A 91 10.33 9.76 -5.57
N LEU A 92 9.07 10.17 -5.58
CA LEU A 92 8.63 11.47 -6.11
C LEU A 92 9.27 12.64 -5.35
N VAL A 93 9.31 12.59 -4.02
CA VAL A 93 9.94 13.62 -3.18
C VAL A 93 11.44 13.71 -3.45
N ASP A 94 12.12 12.57 -3.57
CA ASP A 94 13.55 12.52 -3.89
C ASP A 94 13.84 13.11 -5.28
N ASN A 95 12.98 12.83 -6.28
CA ASN A 95 13.06 13.41 -7.63
C ASN A 95 12.80 14.92 -7.64
N ALA A 96 11.81 15.40 -6.87
CA ALA A 96 11.52 16.82 -6.73
C ALA A 96 12.69 17.57 -6.05
N ALA A 97 13.27 16.99 -5.00
CA ALA A 97 14.43 17.54 -4.31
C ALA A 97 15.65 17.66 -5.24
N ALA A 98 15.87 16.68 -6.12
CA ALA A 98 16.93 16.73 -7.13
C ALA A 98 16.76 17.89 -8.14
N LYS A 99 15.55 18.44 -8.30
CA LYS A 99 15.24 19.63 -9.10
C LYS A 99 15.17 20.93 -8.28
N GLY A 100 15.54 20.89 -7.00
CA GLY A 100 15.51 22.04 -6.10
C GLY A 100 14.11 22.40 -5.59
N ILE A 101 13.12 21.52 -5.76
CA ILE A 101 11.76 21.72 -5.27
C ILE A 101 11.65 21.09 -3.88
N GLN A 102 11.33 21.90 -2.86
CA GLN A 102 11.06 21.38 -1.52
C GLN A 102 9.64 20.81 -1.44
N ALA A 103 9.54 19.54 -1.06
CA ALA A 103 8.28 18.82 -0.94
C ALA A 103 8.05 18.35 0.51
N ARG A 104 6.82 18.48 1.00
CA ARG A 104 6.38 17.85 2.25
C ARG A 104 5.65 16.54 1.95
N LEU A 105 6.18 15.43 2.46
CA LEU A 105 5.52 14.12 2.38
C LEU A 105 4.61 13.91 3.59
N ALA A 106 3.38 13.45 3.38
CA ALA A 106 2.49 13.04 4.47
C ALA A 106 1.62 11.83 4.06
N ASP A 107 1.38 10.95 5.04
CA ASP A 107 0.33 9.94 4.95
C ASP A 107 -1.04 10.64 5.05
N MET A 108 -2.02 10.20 4.27
CA MET A 108 -3.40 10.70 4.37
C MET A 108 -4.00 10.49 5.76
N ALA A 109 -3.59 9.46 6.50
CA ALA A 109 -4.04 9.21 7.87
C ALA A 109 -3.62 10.33 8.84
N ASP A 110 -2.40 10.85 8.69
CA ASP A 110 -1.80 11.84 9.58
C ASP A 110 -2.00 13.28 9.08
N TYR A 111 -2.59 13.45 7.90
CA TYR A 111 -2.77 14.75 7.27
C TYR A 111 -3.86 15.59 7.95
N LYS A 112 -3.49 16.81 8.35
CA LYS A 112 -4.42 17.77 8.94
C LYS A 112 -5.27 18.45 7.87
N THR A 113 -6.47 17.92 7.64
CA THR A 113 -7.44 18.37 6.62
C THR A 113 -7.73 19.87 6.59
N ARG A 114 -7.66 20.56 7.74
CA ARG A 114 -7.81 22.04 7.82
C ARG A 114 -6.76 22.81 6.99
N GLY A 115 -5.59 22.21 6.75
CA GLY A 115 -4.52 22.80 5.95
C GLY A 115 -4.77 22.77 4.45
N LEU A 116 -5.74 21.99 3.96
CA LEU A 116 -5.98 21.82 2.53
C LEU A 116 -6.26 23.14 1.79
N LYS A 117 -6.89 24.11 2.46
CA LYS A 117 -7.17 25.44 1.90
C LYS A 117 -5.91 26.29 1.66
N ASP A 118 -4.81 25.97 2.35
CA ASP A 118 -3.54 26.70 2.33
C ASP A 118 -2.53 26.04 1.38
N GLU A 119 -2.87 24.87 0.82
CA GLU A 119 -2.03 24.14 -0.13
C GLU A 119 -1.99 24.83 -1.49
N GLN A 120 -0.81 24.78 -2.14
CA GLN A 120 -0.59 25.38 -3.45
C GLN A 120 -0.39 24.32 -4.53
N ASP A 121 0.56 23.41 -4.36
CA ASP A 121 0.76 22.29 -5.26
C ASP A 121 0.60 20.98 -4.49
N LEU A 122 -0.32 20.13 -4.93
CA LEU A 122 -0.68 18.87 -4.27
C LEU A 122 -0.53 17.69 -5.23
N LEU A 123 0.40 16.79 -4.95
CA LEU A 123 0.52 15.52 -5.67
C LEU A 123 -0.04 14.40 -4.81
N VAL A 124 -0.89 13.56 -5.40
CA VAL A 124 -1.57 12.48 -4.70
C VAL A 124 -1.19 11.15 -5.33
N ILE A 125 -0.76 10.18 -4.50
CA ILE A 125 -0.54 8.80 -4.92
C ILE A 125 -1.40 7.88 -4.07
N THR A 126 -2.40 7.23 -4.64
CA THR A 126 -3.29 6.36 -3.86
C THR A 126 -3.54 5.02 -4.55
N SER A 127 -3.53 3.95 -3.76
CA SER A 127 -4.05 2.66 -4.21
C SER A 127 -5.56 2.61 -4.04
N THR A 128 -6.23 1.71 -4.76
CA THR A 128 -7.62 1.31 -4.52
C THR A 128 -7.63 -0.04 -3.83
N HIS A 129 -8.53 -0.27 -2.88
CA HIS A 129 -8.72 -1.55 -2.18
C HIS A 129 -10.18 -2.02 -2.25
N GLY A 130 -10.39 -3.33 -2.07
CA GLY A 130 -11.71 -3.95 -2.09
C GLY A 130 -12.51 -3.60 -3.35
N GLU A 131 -13.74 -3.14 -3.14
CA GLU A 131 -14.70 -2.80 -4.20
C GLU A 131 -14.62 -1.32 -4.57
N GLY A 132 -13.42 -0.81 -4.86
CA GLY A 132 -13.20 0.59 -5.25
C GLY A 132 -13.02 1.57 -4.10
N ASP A 133 -12.76 1.05 -2.90
CA ASP A 133 -12.58 1.83 -1.70
C ASP A 133 -11.16 2.41 -1.62
N ALA A 134 -11.03 3.48 -0.83
CA ALA A 134 -9.72 4.02 -0.49
C ALA A 134 -8.99 3.05 0.45
N PRO A 135 -7.64 3.08 0.51
CA PRO A 135 -6.88 2.33 1.50
C PRO A 135 -7.35 2.71 2.90
N GLN A 136 -7.27 1.79 3.85
CA GLN A 136 -7.87 2.01 5.17
C GLN A 136 -7.29 3.25 5.87
N THR A 137 -6.00 3.53 5.65
CA THR A 137 -5.29 4.71 6.14
C THR A 137 -5.82 6.02 5.55
N ALA A 138 -6.41 6.00 4.36
CA ALA A 138 -6.87 7.19 3.65
C ALA A 138 -8.37 7.49 3.84
N VAL A 139 -9.15 6.57 4.42
CA VAL A 139 -10.62 6.69 4.52
C VAL A 139 -11.06 8.04 5.09
N GLY A 140 -10.48 8.47 6.22
CA GLY A 140 -10.85 9.74 6.86
C GLY A 140 -10.55 10.98 6.00
N PHE A 141 -9.52 10.93 5.15
CA PHE A 141 -9.23 12.01 4.20
C PHE A 141 -10.27 12.04 3.07
N PHE A 142 -10.64 10.88 2.52
CA PHE A 142 -11.66 10.75 1.50
C PHE A 142 -13.03 11.25 1.99
N GLU A 143 -13.46 10.82 3.18
CA GLU A 143 -14.70 11.29 3.81
C GLU A 143 -14.72 12.81 3.97
N PHE A 144 -13.61 13.41 4.45
CA PHE A 144 -13.51 14.86 4.56
C PHE A 144 -13.64 15.55 3.20
N LEU A 145 -12.91 15.08 2.20
CA LEU A 145 -12.85 15.70 0.87
C LEU A 145 -14.20 15.61 0.15
N GLU A 146 -14.91 14.49 0.29
CA GLU A 146 -16.23 14.25 -0.29
C GLU A 146 -17.35 14.97 0.49
N SER A 147 -17.11 15.34 1.74
CA SER A 147 -18.09 16.06 2.56
C SER A 147 -18.35 17.50 2.07
N ARG A 148 -19.45 18.08 2.57
CA ARG A 148 -19.75 19.51 2.41
C ARG A 148 -18.79 20.44 3.17
N LYS A 149 -17.93 19.90 4.05
CA LYS A 149 -16.97 20.67 4.84
C LYS A 149 -15.68 20.97 4.07
N ALA A 150 -15.46 20.31 2.92
CA ALA A 150 -14.30 20.57 2.08
C ALA A 150 -14.31 22.01 1.54
N PRO A 151 -13.20 22.75 1.66
CA PRO A 151 -13.11 24.13 1.16
C PRO A 151 -13.05 24.14 -0.38
N LYS A 152 -13.40 25.28 -0.99
CA LYS A 152 -13.07 25.54 -2.40
C LYS A 152 -11.57 25.76 -2.55
N LEU A 153 -10.98 25.29 -3.63
CA LEU A 153 -9.53 25.20 -3.85
C LEU A 153 -9.07 25.91 -5.15
N PRO A 154 -9.48 27.16 -5.43
CA PRO A 154 -9.19 27.82 -6.71
C PRO A 154 -7.71 28.12 -6.98
N GLN A 155 -6.85 28.05 -5.96
CA GLN A 155 -5.42 28.33 -6.06
C GLN A 155 -4.56 27.06 -6.04
N LEU A 156 -5.18 25.89 -5.85
CA LEU A 156 -4.51 24.61 -5.77
C LEU A 156 -4.27 24.07 -7.17
N ARG A 157 -3.03 23.65 -7.45
CA ARG A 157 -2.72 22.78 -8.60
C ARG A 157 -2.53 21.36 -8.10
N TYR A 158 -2.98 20.37 -8.86
CA TYR A 158 -2.88 18.98 -8.44
C TYR A 158 -2.63 17.99 -9.58
N ALA A 159 -2.07 16.83 -9.25
CA ALA A 159 -2.05 15.67 -10.12
C ALA A 159 -2.18 14.39 -9.28
N VAL A 160 -2.74 13.35 -9.88
CA VAL A 160 -3.05 12.09 -9.20
C VAL A 160 -2.42 10.92 -9.93
N LEU A 161 -1.71 10.07 -9.20
CA LEU A 161 -1.28 8.75 -9.64
C LEU A 161 -2.14 7.70 -8.91
N ALA A 162 -2.91 6.93 -9.66
CA ALA A 162 -3.82 5.93 -9.13
C ALA A 162 -3.23 4.53 -9.34
N LEU A 163 -3.17 3.72 -8.28
CA LEU A 163 -2.73 2.32 -8.35
C LEU A 163 -3.95 1.42 -8.18
N GLY A 164 -4.12 0.45 -9.05
CA GLY A 164 -5.20 -0.53 -8.98
C GLY A 164 -4.88 -1.83 -9.69
N ASP A 165 -5.87 -2.71 -9.77
CA ASP A 165 -5.80 -3.95 -10.53
C ASP A 165 -6.96 -3.95 -11.54
N SER A 166 -6.63 -4.07 -12.82
CA SER A 166 -7.60 -4.00 -13.92
C SER A 166 -8.55 -5.19 -14.00
N THR A 167 -8.32 -6.26 -13.23
CA THR A 167 -9.26 -7.39 -13.12
C THR A 167 -10.45 -7.07 -12.21
N TYR A 168 -10.40 -5.98 -11.45
CA TYR A 168 -11.49 -5.52 -10.59
C TYR A 168 -12.37 -4.51 -11.33
N GLU A 169 -13.69 -4.57 -11.08
CA GLU A 169 -14.67 -3.69 -11.71
C GLU A 169 -14.35 -2.20 -11.44
N LYS A 170 -14.02 -1.87 -10.19
CA LYS A 170 -13.71 -0.50 -9.76
C LYS A 170 -12.21 -0.18 -9.85
N TYR A 171 -11.59 -0.52 -10.98
CA TYR A 171 -10.18 -0.26 -11.27
C TYR A 171 -9.81 1.22 -11.02
N CYS A 172 -8.80 1.46 -10.17
CA CYS A 172 -8.30 2.81 -9.81
C CYS A 172 -9.37 3.78 -9.25
N GLU A 173 -10.49 3.28 -8.71
CA GLU A 173 -11.62 4.16 -8.32
C GLU A 173 -11.28 5.16 -7.20
N ALA A 174 -10.46 4.81 -6.21
CA ALA A 174 -10.00 5.77 -5.20
C ALA A 174 -9.27 6.96 -5.83
N GLY A 175 -8.36 6.69 -6.78
CA GLY A 175 -7.68 7.73 -7.55
C GLY A 175 -8.63 8.56 -8.43
N LYS A 176 -9.63 7.92 -9.05
CA LYS A 176 -10.65 8.61 -9.85
C LYS A 176 -11.55 9.51 -9.00
N ARG A 177 -11.91 9.08 -7.80
CA ARG A 177 -12.73 9.83 -6.84
C ARG A 177 -12.04 11.10 -6.38
N ILE A 178 -10.79 10.99 -5.91
CA ILE A 178 -10.01 12.14 -5.42
C ILE A 178 -9.75 13.15 -6.55
N ASP A 179 -9.45 12.64 -7.74
CA ASP A 179 -9.19 13.44 -8.92
C ASP A 179 -10.40 14.26 -9.36
N ARG A 180 -11.57 13.59 -9.50
CA ARG A 180 -12.86 14.22 -9.79
C ARG A 180 -13.22 15.24 -8.72
N ARG A 181 -13.02 14.88 -7.44
CA ARG A 181 -13.43 15.74 -6.32
C ARG A 181 -12.59 17.00 -6.22
N LEU A 182 -11.28 16.94 -6.46
CA LEU A 182 -10.41 18.12 -6.47
C LEU A 182 -10.81 19.10 -7.58
N GLU A 183 -11.16 18.59 -8.77
CA GLU A 183 -11.70 19.39 -9.88
C GLU A 183 -13.02 20.08 -9.51
N GLU A 184 -13.97 19.33 -8.93
CA GLU A 184 -15.26 19.89 -8.44
C GLU A 184 -15.07 20.99 -7.39
N LEU A 185 -14.02 20.92 -6.57
CA LEU A 185 -13.68 21.94 -5.58
C LEU A 185 -12.97 23.17 -6.19
N GLY A 186 -12.65 23.14 -7.49
CA GLY A 186 -12.07 24.24 -8.25
C GLY A 186 -10.55 24.21 -8.35
N ALA A 187 -9.89 23.11 -8.00
CA ALA A 187 -8.46 22.94 -8.18
C ALA A 187 -8.10 22.77 -9.67
N GLN A 188 -6.90 23.20 -10.05
CA GLN A 188 -6.41 23.11 -11.41
C GLN A 188 -5.52 21.86 -11.61
N ARG A 189 -5.85 21.05 -12.61
CA ARG A 189 -5.05 19.88 -12.98
C ARG A 189 -3.69 20.31 -13.54
N LEU A 190 -2.60 19.83 -12.95
CA LEU A 190 -1.23 20.05 -13.39
C LEU A 190 -0.81 19.06 -14.48
N ALA A 191 -1.21 17.80 -14.31
CA ALA A 191 -1.02 16.73 -15.27
C ALA A 191 -2.23 15.79 -15.20
N ASP A 192 -2.48 15.07 -16.29
CA ASP A 192 -3.56 14.09 -16.33
C ASP A 192 -3.33 12.97 -15.32
N ARG A 193 -4.44 12.46 -14.78
CA ARG A 193 -4.40 11.29 -13.89
C ARG A 193 -3.91 10.09 -14.68
N VAL A 194 -2.98 9.34 -14.09
CA VAL A 194 -2.53 8.06 -14.63
C VAL A 194 -3.10 6.94 -13.78
N ASP A 195 -3.81 6.02 -14.43
CA ASP A 195 -4.38 4.81 -13.82
C ASP A 195 -3.43 3.64 -14.08
N CYS A 196 -2.68 3.21 -13.06
CA CYS A 196 -1.69 2.14 -13.12
C CYS A 196 -2.27 0.78 -12.72
N ASP A 197 -1.94 -0.25 -13.50
CA ASP A 197 -2.21 -1.66 -13.18
C ASP A 197 -1.08 -2.23 -12.29
N VAL A 198 -1.10 -3.52 -11.99
CA VAL A 198 -0.15 -4.20 -11.10
C VAL A 198 1.32 -4.09 -11.52
N ASP A 199 1.60 -3.85 -12.81
CA ASP A 199 2.92 -3.55 -13.40
C ASP A 199 3.15 -2.03 -13.52
N TYR A 200 2.90 -1.32 -12.42
CA TYR A 200 2.84 0.14 -12.38
C TYR A 200 4.18 0.86 -12.58
N GLU A 201 5.32 0.19 -12.41
CA GLU A 201 6.62 0.86 -12.21
C GLU A 201 6.97 1.82 -13.36
N ASP A 202 6.87 1.36 -14.61
CA ASP A 202 7.26 2.16 -15.78
C ASP A 202 6.31 3.36 -15.99
N ALA A 203 5.00 3.17 -15.75
CA ALA A 203 4.00 4.22 -15.85
C ALA A 203 4.13 5.25 -14.72
N ALA A 204 4.43 4.80 -13.51
CA ALA A 204 4.68 5.64 -12.35
C ALA A 204 5.94 6.48 -12.53
N ASP A 205 7.03 5.88 -13.00
CA ASP A 205 8.29 6.59 -13.27
C ASP A 205 8.12 7.67 -14.34
N ALA A 206 7.39 7.35 -15.42
CA ALA A 206 7.05 8.33 -16.47
C ALA A 206 6.19 9.48 -15.92
N TRP A 207 5.18 9.17 -15.11
CA TRP A 207 4.33 10.19 -14.48
C TRP A 207 5.12 11.07 -13.51
N ILE A 208 5.97 10.48 -12.65
CA ILE A 208 6.85 11.21 -11.72
C ILE A 208 7.74 12.19 -12.48
N ALA A 209 8.35 11.74 -13.58
CA ALA A 209 9.20 12.58 -14.40
C ALA A 209 8.43 13.76 -15.01
N ASP A 210 7.23 13.52 -15.54
CA ASP A 210 6.37 14.54 -16.14
C ASP A 210 5.88 15.58 -15.13
N VAL A 211 5.32 15.15 -13.99
CA VAL A 211 4.80 16.09 -12.99
C VAL A 211 5.90 16.94 -12.37
N VAL A 212 7.08 16.36 -12.11
CA VAL A 212 8.23 17.12 -11.60
C VAL A 212 8.72 18.15 -12.63
N ALA A 213 8.68 17.82 -13.92
CA ALA A 213 9.00 18.77 -14.98
C ALA A 213 7.98 19.94 -15.04
N ASN A 214 6.69 19.64 -14.86
CA ASN A 214 5.61 20.64 -14.87
C ASN A 214 5.58 21.53 -13.61
N LEU A 215 6.22 21.11 -12.52
CA LEU A 215 6.40 21.90 -11.30
C LEU A 215 7.57 22.88 -11.36
N ALA A 216 8.60 22.59 -12.17
CA ALA A 216 9.76 23.47 -12.29
C ALA A 216 9.35 24.79 -12.98
N PRO A 217 9.71 25.97 -12.42
CA PRO A 217 9.58 27.21 -13.18
C PRO A 217 10.39 27.09 -14.46
N THR A 218 9.86 27.56 -15.59
CA THR A 218 10.51 27.53 -16.92
C THR A 218 11.80 28.37 -16.90
N ALA A 219 12.85 27.86 -16.29
CA ALA A 219 14.19 28.40 -16.32
C ALA A 219 14.95 27.64 -17.41
N GLN A 220 15.48 28.41 -18.35
CA GLN A 220 16.21 27.94 -19.52
C GLN A 220 17.20 26.81 -19.18
N ALA A 221 17.12 25.78 -20.01
CA ALA A 221 18.05 24.67 -20.04
C ALA A 221 19.50 25.16 -19.99
N SER A 222 20.19 24.84 -18.91
CA SER A 222 21.64 24.72 -18.91
C SER A 222 21.97 23.24 -18.82
N VAL A 223 22.38 22.70 -19.97
CA VAL A 223 22.98 21.39 -20.12
C VAL A 223 24.15 21.25 -19.16
N SER A 224 24.05 20.30 -18.23
CA SER A 224 25.19 19.73 -17.53
C SER A 224 25.27 18.24 -17.85
N ALA A 225 26.44 17.83 -18.33
CA ALA A 225 26.77 16.48 -18.75
C ALA A 225 26.76 15.50 -17.55
N PRO A 226 26.59 14.19 -17.78
CA PRO A 226 26.34 13.23 -16.71
C PRO A 226 27.62 12.97 -15.90
N ALA A 227 27.54 13.16 -14.58
CA ALA A 227 28.55 12.65 -13.66
C ALA A 227 28.23 11.18 -13.36
N THR A 228 29.08 10.28 -13.85
CA THR A 228 29.07 8.86 -13.52
C THR A 228 29.50 8.68 -12.07
N THR A 229 28.55 8.53 -11.14
CA THR A 229 28.84 8.07 -9.78
C THR A 229 28.95 6.55 -9.79
N ALA A 230 30.18 6.05 -9.68
CA ALA A 230 30.45 4.66 -9.34
C ALA A 230 29.84 4.37 -7.96
N ARG A 231 28.91 3.41 -7.92
CA ARG A 231 28.38 2.85 -6.68
C ARG A 231 29.50 2.07 -5.99
N SER A 232 29.77 2.40 -4.73
CA SER A 232 30.59 1.57 -3.86
C SER A 232 29.77 0.36 -3.43
N ASP A 233 30.16 -0.83 -3.89
CA ASP A 233 29.73 -2.10 -3.32
C ASP A 233 30.27 -2.21 -1.89
N ALA A 234 29.46 -1.85 -0.92
CA ALA A 234 29.48 -2.50 0.38
C ALA A 234 28.69 -3.81 0.24
N PRO A 235 29.06 -4.91 0.92
CA PRO A 235 28.30 -6.16 0.82
C PRO A 235 26.88 -5.90 1.33
N LEU A 236 25.92 -5.97 0.42
CA LEU A 236 24.49 -6.02 0.74
C LEU A 236 24.30 -7.24 1.65
N SER A 237 23.84 -7.04 2.89
CA SER A 237 23.01 -8.08 3.49
C SER A 237 21.79 -8.17 2.59
N THR A 238 21.73 -9.19 1.72
CA THR A 238 20.60 -9.39 0.82
C THR A 238 19.39 -9.79 1.65
N ALA A 239 18.68 -8.82 2.20
CA ALA A 239 17.36 -9.05 2.77
C ALA A 239 16.45 -9.48 1.61
N PHE A 240 15.84 -10.65 1.73
CA PHE A 240 14.90 -11.15 0.73
C PHE A 240 13.67 -10.23 0.65
N ASP A 241 13.22 -9.93 -0.56
CA ASP A 241 12.12 -9.01 -0.83
C ASP A 241 11.25 -9.50 -2.00
N LYS A 242 10.24 -8.72 -2.40
CA LYS A 242 9.35 -9.07 -3.53
C LYS A 242 10.12 -9.35 -4.83
N LYS A 243 11.25 -8.68 -5.07
CA LYS A 243 12.07 -8.83 -6.30
C LYS A 243 13.06 -9.99 -6.19
N HIS A 244 13.51 -10.29 -4.97
CA HIS A 244 14.44 -11.37 -4.65
C HIS A 244 13.84 -12.22 -3.52
N PRO A 245 12.81 -13.04 -3.80
CA PRO A 245 12.13 -13.84 -2.78
C PRO A 245 13.04 -14.96 -2.26
N PHE A 246 12.89 -15.30 -0.98
CA PHE A 246 13.54 -16.42 -0.33
C PHE A 246 12.92 -17.75 -0.78
N GLN A 247 13.75 -18.77 -0.96
CA GLN A 247 13.29 -20.12 -1.30
C GLN A 247 13.00 -20.91 -0.02
N ALA A 248 11.75 -20.87 0.43
CA ALA A 248 11.31 -21.54 1.65
C ALA A 248 10.94 -23.01 1.38
N ALA A 249 11.48 -23.92 2.18
CA ALA A 249 11.09 -25.33 2.15
C ALA A 249 9.74 -25.53 2.85
N VAL A 250 8.87 -26.35 2.26
CA VAL A 250 7.58 -26.73 2.84
C VAL A 250 7.81 -27.81 3.88
N ILE A 251 7.50 -27.49 5.14
CA ILE A 251 7.62 -28.40 6.28
C ILE A 251 6.41 -29.33 6.31
N ASP A 252 5.21 -28.75 6.32
CA ASP A 252 3.96 -29.49 6.33
C ASP A 252 2.87 -28.79 5.49
N ASN A 253 1.92 -29.58 4.99
CA ASN A 253 0.78 -29.13 4.20
C ASN A 253 -0.44 -30.02 4.49
N ILE A 254 -1.18 -29.63 5.52
CA ILE A 254 -2.25 -30.42 6.12
C ILE A 254 -3.61 -29.87 5.71
N VAL A 255 -4.53 -30.74 5.28
CA VAL A 255 -5.94 -30.36 5.11
C VAL A 255 -6.61 -30.24 6.48
N LEU A 256 -7.04 -29.03 6.85
CA LEU A 256 -7.75 -28.74 8.09
C LEU A 256 -9.23 -29.10 8.03
N THR A 257 -9.83 -29.01 6.84
CA THR A 257 -11.24 -29.35 6.65
C THR A 257 -11.45 -30.86 6.69
N GLY A 258 -12.44 -31.30 7.48
CA GLY A 258 -12.84 -32.69 7.60
C GLY A 258 -13.59 -33.23 6.39
N ARG A 259 -13.75 -34.56 6.38
CA ARG A 259 -14.49 -35.27 5.32
C ARG A 259 -15.91 -34.72 5.18
N GLY A 260 -16.31 -34.44 3.93
CA GLY A 260 -17.64 -33.92 3.60
C GLY A 260 -17.72 -32.39 3.59
N SER A 261 -16.63 -31.67 3.90
CA SER A 261 -16.57 -30.25 3.63
C SER A 261 -16.76 -29.96 2.14
N THR A 262 -17.39 -28.82 1.86
CA THR A 262 -17.57 -28.27 0.51
C THR A 262 -16.43 -27.34 0.13
N LYS A 263 -15.45 -27.17 1.00
CA LYS A 263 -14.22 -26.40 0.80
C LYS A 263 -13.02 -27.26 1.18
N GLU A 264 -11.85 -26.82 0.77
CA GLU A 264 -10.58 -27.40 1.17
C GLU A 264 -9.77 -26.26 1.80
N THR A 265 -9.59 -26.28 3.12
CA THR A 265 -8.71 -25.32 3.81
C THR A 265 -7.50 -26.05 4.33
N ARG A 266 -6.32 -25.47 4.13
CA ARG A 266 -5.03 -26.06 4.46
C ARG A 266 -4.26 -25.24 5.48
N HIS A 267 -3.55 -25.93 6.36
CA HIS A 267 -2.46 -25.42 7.15
C HIS A 267 -1.17 -25.72 6.40
N ILE A 268 -0.32 -24.71 6.19
CA ILE A 268 0.95 -24.89 5.49
C ILE A 268 2.06 -24.28 6.33
N GLU A 269 3.11 -25.04 6.59
CA GLU A 269 4.26 -24.61 7.38
C GLU A 269 5.47 -24.47 6.45
N LEU A 270 6.15 -23.33 6.53
CA LEU A 270 7.26 -22.97 5.65
C LEU A 270 8.48 -22.63 6.48
N SER A 271 9.60 -23.27 6.18
CA SER A 271 10.87 -22.99 6.82
C SER A 271 11.44 -21.67 6.30
N LEU A 272 11.75 -20.78 7.24
CA LEU A 272 12.51 -19.54 7.07
C LEU A 272 13.95 -19.67 7.59
N ALA A 273 14.39 -20.88 7.95
CA ALA A 273 15.74 -21.12 8.45
C ALA A 273 16.79 -20.56 7.49
N ASP A 274 17.86 -19.98 8.04
CA ASP A 274 18.97 -19.35 7.32
C ASP A 274 18.60 -18.15 6.42
N SER A 275 17.33 -17.73 6.39
CA SER A 275 16.89 -16.60 5.56
C SER A 275 17.20 -15.23 6.17
N GLY A 276 17.27 -15.16 7.51
CA GLY A 276 17.30 -13.90 8.25
C GLY A 276 16.01 -13.08 8.14
N LEU A 277 14.93 -13.64 7.58
CA LEU A 277 13.62 -13.01 7.52
C LEU A 277 13.00 -12.93 8.92
N THR A 278 12.44 -11.78 9.24
CA THR A 278 11.73 -11.53 10.49
C THR A 278 10.34 -10.96 10.19
N TYR A 279 9.35 -11.30 11.00
CA TYR A 279 7.99 -10.79 10.88
C TYR A 279 7.34 -10.66 12.26
N GLN A 280 6.26 -9.89 12.35
CA GLN A 280 5.40 -9.81 13.53
C GLN A 280 4.03 -10.46 13.25
N PRO A 281 3.36 -11.02 14.27
CA PRO A 281 1.97 -11.45 14.15
C PRO A 281 1.10 -10.32 13.58
N GLY A 282 0.42 -10.60 12.47
CA GLY A 282 -0.35 -9.63 11.70
C GLY A 282 0.27 -9.20 10.37
N ASP A 283 1.56 -9.49 10.16
CA ASP A 283 2.20 -9.38 8.85
C ASP A 283 1.68 -10.44 7.88
N ALA A 284 1.94 -10.23 6.59
CA ALA A 284 1.59 -11.16 5.53
C ALA A 284 2.84 -11.79 4.90
N LEU A 285 2.70 -13.04 4.46
CA LEU A 285 3.69 -13.72 3.63
C LEU A 285 3.26 -13.62 2.17
N GLY A 286 4.11 -13.03 1.34
CA GLY A 286 3.94 -13.01 -0.10
C GLY A 286 4.48 -14.30 -0.72
N VAL A 287 3.61 -15.10 -1.31
CA VAL A 287 3.97 -16.33 -2.04
C VAL A 287 4.02 -16.02 -3.53
N VAL A 288 5.12 -16.35 -4.20
CA VAL A 288 5.24 -16.23 -5.66
C VAL A 288 4.78 -17.55 -6.30
N PRO A 289 3.58 -17.60 -6.92
CA PRO A 289 3.04 -18.84 -7.41
C PRO A 289 3.61 -19.19 -8.79
N ARG A 290 3.35 -20.42 -9.23
CA ARG A 290 3.51 -20.84 -10.63
C ARG A 290 2.15 -21.22 -11.21
N ASN A 291 1.93 -21.02 -12.50
CA ASN A 291 0.75 -21.51 -13.21
C ASN A 291 0.73 -23.04 -13.26
N ASP A 292 -0.46 -23.61 -13.42
CA ASP A 292 -0.65 -25.06 -13.56
C ASP A 292 0.03 -25.57 -14.85
N PRO A 293 0.93 -26.57 -14.80
CA PRO A 293 1.55 -27.14 -15.99
C PRO A 293 0.53 -27.65 -17.03
N LEU A 294 -0.64 -28.15 -16.60
CA LEU A 294 -1.70 -28.56 -17.51
C LEU A 294 -2.32 -27.37 -18.24
N LEU A 295 -2.47 -26.23 -17.56
CA LEU A 295 -2.93 -24.99 -18.18
C LEU A 295 -1.89 -24.46 -19.18
N VAL A 296 -0.61 -24.49 -18.82
CA VAL A 296 0.49 -24.08 -19.72
C VAL A 296 0.50 -24.97 -20.96
N ALA A 297 0.40 -26.30 -20.80
CA ALA A 297 0.33 -27.23 -21.92
C ALA A 297 -0.88 -26.98 -22.82
N ALA A 298 -2.06 -26.79 -22.24
CA ALA A 298 -3.28 -26.47 -23.00
C ALA A 298 -3.16 -25.15 -23.77
N MET A 299 -2.52 -24.13 -23.17
CA MET A 299 -2.27 -22.86 -23.83
C MET A 299 -1.33 -23.02 -25.04
N LEU A 300 -0.20 -23.71 -24.85
CA LEU A 300 0.77 -23.98 -25.92
C LEU A 300 0.14 -24.78 -27.07
N GLU A 301 -0.69 -25.77 -26.76
CA GLU A 301 -1.43 -26.55 -27.75
C GLU A 301 -2.39 -25.66 -28.55
N LYS A 302 -3.17 -24.81 -27.89
CA LYS A 302 -4.12 -23.90 -28.57
C LYS A 302 -3.44 -22.87 -29.44
N LEU A 303 -2.28 -22.38 -29.04
CA LEU A 303 -1.48 -21.44 -29.83
C LEU A 303 -0.65 -22.13 -30.92
N SER A 304 -0.55 -23.47 -30.88
CA SER A 304 0.38 -24.24 -31.73
C SER A 304 1.83 -23.75 -31.63
N LEU A 305 2.26 -23.37 -30.43
CA LEU A 305 3.61 -22.87 -30.15
C LEU A 305 4.43 -23.90 -29.36
N SER A 306 5.73 -23.98 -29.63
CA SER A 306 6.64 -24.83 -28.87
C SER A 306 6.97 -24.22 -27.50
N ALA A 307 7.02 -25.04 -26.45
CA ALA A 307 7.48 -24.64 -25.13
C ALA A 307 8.90 -24.06 -25.14
N ASP A 308 9.76 -24.54 -26.05
CA ASP A 308 11.17 -24.14 -26.16
C ASP A 308 11.37 -22.83 -26.93
N THR A 309 10.29 -22.23 -27.46
CA THR A 309 10.39 -20.98 -28.22
C THR A 309 10.96 -19.88 -27.34
N PRO A 310 12.05 -19.20 -27.74
CA PRO A 310 12.66 -18.16 -26.93
C PRO A 310 11.77 -16.91 -26.91
N VAL A 311 11.55 -16.36 -25.71
CA VAL A 311 10.85 -15.08 -25.50
C VAL A 311 11.70 -14.17 -24.62
N THR A 312 11.62 -12.87 -24.88
CA THR A 312 12.36 -11.85 -24.10
C THR A 312 11.43 -11.30 -23.01
N VAL A 313 11.87 -11.41 -21.76
CA VAL A 313 11.23 -10.84 -20.58
C VAL A 313 12.17 -9.83 -19.91
N LYS A 314 11.70 -9.09 -18.89
CA LYS A 314 12.53 -8.07 -18.20
C LYS A 314 13.85 -8.64 -17.65
N GLN A 315 13.85 -9.91 -17.24
CA GLN A 315 14.99 -10.62 -16.65
C GLN A 315 15.92 -11.28 -17.68
N GLY A 316 15.61 -11.22 -18.99
CA GLY A 316 16.40 -11.83 -20.05
C GLY A 316 15.58 -12.71 -21.00
N THR A 317 16.25 -13.57 -21.75
CA THR A 317 15.59 -14.51 -22.67
C THR A 317 15.38 -15.86 -21.99
N ILE A 318 14.13 -16.33 -21.96
CA ILE A 318 13.73 -17.63 -21.41
C ILE A 318 12.84 -18.38 -22.41
N SER A 319 12.54 -19.65 -22.14
CA SER A 319 11.60 -20.42 -22.96
C SER A 319 10.16 -19.96 -22.71
N LEU A 320 9.30 -20.06 -23.73
CA LEU A 320 7.88 -19.73 -23.61
C LEU A 320 7.21 -20.56 -22.50
N GLY A 321 7.55 -21.85 -22.38
CA GLY A 321 7.05 -22.70 -21.31
C GLY A 321 7.37 -22.16 -19.91
N GLU A 322 8.59 -21.67 -19.68
CA GLU A 322 8.97 -21.07 -18.39
C GLU A 322 8.28 -19.71 -18.17
N ALA A 323 8.19 -18.89 -19.22
CA ALA A 323 7.51 -17.60 -19.17
C ALA A 323 6.03 -17.75 -18.78
N LEU A 324 5.31 -18.68 -19.40
CA LEU A 324 3.91 -18.98 -19.07
C LEU A 324 3.77 -19.69 -17.73
N SER A 325 4.81 -20.38 -17.24
CA SER A 325 4.77 -21.07 -15.96
C SER A 325 4.92 -20.12 -14.77
N GLY A 326 5.77 -19.10 -14.84
CA GLY A 326 6.10 -18.29 -13.67
C GLY A 326 6.25 -16.79 -13.89
N THR A 327 6.25 -16.31 -15.14
CA THR A 327 6.45 -14.88 -15.43
C THR A 327 5.15 -14.15 -15.71
N PHE A 328 4.20 -14.78 -16.41
CA PHE A 328 2.98 -14.12 -16.88
C PHE A 328 1.70 -14.68 -16.24
N GLU A 329 0.72 -13.81 -16.04
CA GLU A 329 -0.66 -14.19 -15.73
C GLU A 329 -1.32 -14.76 -16.99
N ILE A 330 -1.84 -15.99 -16.89
CA ILE A 330 -2.46 -16.72 -18.00
C ILE A 330 -3.85 -17.27 -17.68
N THR A 331 -4.40 -16.94 -16.50
CA THR A 331 -5.75 -17.27 -16.08
C THR A 331 -6.70 -16.09 -16.27
N ALA A 332 -6.57 -15.05 -15.45
CA ALA A 332 -7.49 -13.91 -15.42
C ALA A 332 -7.45 -13.11 -16.73
N LEU A 333 -8.63 -12.81 -17.30
CA LEU A 333 -8.74 -11.97 -18.49
C LEU A 333 -8.65 -10.49 -18.12
N THR A 334 -7.63 -9.80 -18.63
CA THR A 334 -7.42 -8.37 -18.39
C THR A 334 -7.94 -7.52 -19.55
N PRO A 335 -8.31 -6.25 -19.32
CA PRO A 335 -8.63 -5.31 -20.39
C PRO A 335 -7.52 -5.20 -21.45
N ARG A 336 -6.25 -5.17 -21.01
CA ARG A 336 -5.08 -5.13 -21.89
C ARG A 336 -5.01 -6.34 -22.82
N PHE A 337 -5.17 -7.54 -22.27
CA PHE A 337 -5.17 -8.75 -23.09
C PHE A 337 -6.34 -8.77 -24.07
N LEU A 338 -7.54 -8.36 -23.61
CA LEU A 338 -8.74 -8.34 -24.46
C LEU A 338 -8.55 -7.42 -25.67
N ASP A 339 -8.04 -6.20 -25.47
CA ASP A 339 -7.80 -5.25 -26.56
C ASP A 339 -6.72 -5.74 -27.52
N HIS A 340 -5.63 -6.26 -26.98
CA HIS A 340 -4.53 -6.82 -27.77
C HIS A 340 -4.99 -8.02 -28.61
N TRP A 341 -5.78 -8.93 -28.02
CA TRP A 341 -6.30 -10.08 -28.73
C TRP A 341 -7.32 -9.69 -29.80
N ALA A 342 -8.16 -8.69 -29.53
CA ALA A 342 -9.10 -8.14 -30.51
C ALA A 342 -8.39 -7.61 -31.77
N GLU A 343 -7.24 -6.94 -31.58
CA GLU A 343 -6.40 -6.42 -32.67
C GLU A 343 -5.75 -7.53 -33.48
N ILE A 344 -5.21 -8.55 -32.80
CA ILE A 344 -4.59 -9.71 -33.46
C ILE A 344 -5.61 -10.50 -34.28
N THR A 345 -6.77 -10.82 -33.70
CA THR A 345 -7.73 -11.71 -34.36
C THR A 345 -8.65 -10.96 -35.33
N GLY A 346 -8.80 -9.64 -35.19
CA GLY A 346 -9.78 -8.86 -35.94
C GLY A 346 -11.23 -9.30 -35.71
N SER A 347 -11.55 -9.85 -34.52
CA SER A 347 -12.88 -10.41 -34.24
C SER A 347 -13.89 -9.31 -33.99
N ASP A 348 -14.98 -9.28 -34.76
CA ASP A 348 -16.06 -8.30 -34.61
C ASP A 348 -16.64 -8.27 -33.18
N GLU A 349 -16.75 -9.44 -32.54
CA GLU A 349 -17.26 -9.54 -31.17
C GLU A 349 -16.29 -8.90 -30.16
N LEU A 350 -15.00 -9.20 -30.28
CA LEU A 350 -14.00 -8.60 -29.39
C LEU A 350 -13.86 -7.10 -29.64
N GLN A 351 -13.95 -6.66 -30.90
CA GLN A 351 -13.91 -5.23 -31.26
C GLN A 351 -15.14 -4.48 -30.71
N ALA A 352 -16.33 -5.09 -30.75
CA ALA A 352 -17.52 -4.49 -30.15
C ALA A 352 -17.35 -4.23 -28.64
N LEU A 353 -16.71 -5.14 -27.90
CA LEU A 353 -16.41 -4.97 -26.47
C LEU A 353 -15.43 -3.83 -26.15
N ARG A 354 -14.84 -3.18 -27.15
CA ARG A 354 -13.95 -2.01 -26.97
C ARG A 354 -14.69 -0.68 -27.02
N ALA A 355 -15.95 -0.68 -27.47
CA ALA A 355 -16.70 0.55 -27.63
C ALA A 355 -17.00 1.20 -26.25
N PRO A 356 -16.95 2.55 -26.13
CA PRO A 356 -17.09 3.25 -24.85
C PRO A 356 -18.41 2.99 -24.10
N ASP A 357 -19.47 2.60 -24.80
CA ASP A 357 -20.79 2.25 -24.29
C ASP A 357 -20.89 0.80 -23.78
N GLN A 358 -19.89 -0.05 -24.05
CA GLN A 358 -19.91 -1.48 -23.74
C GLN A 358 -19.22 -1.84 -22.41
N LYS A 359 -19.17 -0.90 -21.44
CA LYS A 359 -18.46 -1.11 -20.16
C LYS A 359 -18.99 -2.31 -19.36
N GLU A 360 -20.30 -2.39 -19.18
CA GLU A 360 -20.94 -3.49 -18.43
C GLU A 360 -20.79 -4.84 -19.15
N PRO A 361 -21.12 -4.97 -20.46
CA PRO A 361 -20.87 -6.21 -21.20
C PRO A 361 -19.40 -6.64 -21.21
N ARG A 362 -18.46 -5.69 -21.31
CA ARG A 362 -17.02 -5.96 -21.26
C ARG A 362 -16.59 -6.51 -19.90
N ALA A 363 -17.04 -5.89 -18.79
CA ALA A 363 -16.74 -6.38 -17.45
C ALA A 363 -17.34 -7.78 -17.21
N ALA A 364 -18.59 -8.00 -17.63
CA ALA A 364 -19.23 -9.31 -17.55
C ALA A 364 -18.48 -10.35 -18.40
N PHE A 365 -17.99 -9.99 -19.57
CA PHE A 365 -17.20 -10.88 -20.42
C PHE A 365 -15.88 -11.29 -19.74
N GLN A 366 -15.17 -10.33 -19.14
CA GLN A 366 -13.93 -10.57 -18.40
C GLN A 366 -14.12 -11.45 -17.17
N HIS A 367 -15.21 -11.25 -16.43
CA HIS A 367 -15.53 -12.08 -15.26
C HIS A 367 -15.86 -13.53 -15.65
N ASN A 368 -16.45 -13.73 -16.83
CA ASN A 368 -16.94 -15.03 -17.28
C ASN A 368 -16.00 -15.78 -18.22
N HIS A 369 -14.79 -15.30 -18.49
CA HIS A 369 -13.83 -15.99 -19.36
C HIS A 369 -12.41 -15.88 -18.82
N HIS A 370 -11.62 -16.95 -18.94
CA HIS A 370 -10.18 -16.90 -18.79
C HIS A 370 -9.48 -16.62 -20.13
N ILE A 371 -8.20 -16.28 -20.09
CA ILE A 371 -7.36 -16.12 -21.29
C ILE A 371 -7.44 -17.35 -22.20
N LEU A 372 -7.37 -18.57 -21.64
CA LEU A 372 -7.47 -19.80 -22.43
C LEU A 372 -8.82 -19.93 -23.17
N ASP A 373 -9.91 -19.45 -22.57
CA ASP A 373 -11.25 -19.50 -23.16
C ASP A 373 -11.35 -18.56 -24.36
N VAL A 374 -10.79 -17.35 -24.22
CA VAL A 374 -10.69 -16.35 -25.29
C VAL A 374 -9.82 -16.86 -26.44
N VAL A 375 -8.62 -17.38 -26.14
CA VAL A 375 -7.72 -17.95 -27.15
C VAL A 375 -8.36 -19.13 -27.88
N SER A 376 -9.12 -19.97 -27.16
CA SER A 376 -9.82 -21.11 -27.76
C SER A 376 -11.00 -20.70 -28.64
N ARG A 377 -11.73 -19.66 -28.24
CA ARG A 377 -12.91 -19.17 -28.96
C ARG A 377 -12.55 -18.30 -30.17
N PHE A 378 -11.48 -17.52 -30.07
CA PHE A 378 -11.00 -16.62 -31.12
C PHE A 378 -9.55 -16.98 -31.49
N PRO A 379 -9.36 -18.03 -32.30
CA PRO A 379 -8.02 -18.48 -32.67
C PRO A 379 -7.29 -17.44 -33.54
N ALA A 380 -5.98 -17.31 -33.35
CA ALA A 380 -5.09 -16.47 -34.13
C ALA A 380 -4.05 -17.33 -34.89
N PRO A 381 -4.36 -17.86 -36.09
CA PRO A 381 -3.46 -18.75 -36.81
C PRO A 381 -2.14 -18.07 -37.16
N GLY A 382 -1.02 -18.70 -36.82
CA GLY A 382 0.32 -18.20 -37.14
C GLY A 382 0.83 -17.09 -36.20
N ILE A 383 0.18 -16.86 -35.06
CA ILE A 383 0.69 -15.97 -34.02
C ILE A 383 2.08 -16.43 -33.55
N ASP A 384 3.01 -15.49 -33.38
CA ASP A 384 4.30 -15.78 -32.77
C ASP A 384 4.29 -15.62 -31.24
N ALA A 385 5.29 -16.20 -30.58
CA ALA A 385 5.37 -16.18 -29.11
C ALA A 385 5.50 -14.77 -28.53
N ALA A 386 6.22 -13.86 -29.21
CA ALA A 386 6.42 -12.48 -28.75
C ALA A 386 5.11 -11.67 -28.83
N GLN A 387 4.35 -11.86 -29.91
CA GLN A 387 3.02 -11.29 -30.10
C GLN A 387 2.06 -11.75 -29.00
N PHE A 388 2.05 -13.05 -28.65
CA PHE A 388 1.18 -13.52 -27.59
C PHE A 388 1.52 -12.91 -26.22
N VAL A 389 2.79 -12.97 -25.81
CA VAL A 389 3.20 -12.49 -24.47
C VAL A 389 3.09 -10.97 -24.31
N ALA A 390 3.12 -10.20 -25.41
CA ALA A 390 2.97 -8.74 -25.36
C ALA A 390 1.63 -8.27 -24.75
N GLY A 391 0.58 -9.08 -24.89
CA GLY A 391 -0.74 -8.82 -24.30
C GLY A 391 -0.88 -9.27 -22.84
N LEU A 392 0.05 -10.08 -22.33
CA LEU A 392 -0.01 -10.61 -20.97
C LEU A 392 0.57 -9.62 -19.96
N ARG A 393 0.08 -9.69 -18.72
CA ARG A 393 0.65 -8.96 -17.58
C ARG A 393 1.53 -9.88 -16.72
N PRO A 394 2.46 -9.35 -15.92
CA PRO A 394 3.25 -10.16 -15.01
C PRO A 394 2.39 -10.92 -13.98
N LEU A 395 2.76 -12.16 -13.69
CA LEU A 395 2.13 -12.97 -12.64
C LEU A 395 2.40 -12.33 -11.28
N GLN A 396 1.35 -12.08 -10.50
CA GLN A 396 1.47 -11.42 -9.21
C GLN A 396 1.66 -12.43 -8.07
N PRO A 397 2.53 -12.12 -7.09
CA PRO A 397 2.54 -12.84 -5.81
C PRO A 397 1.20 -12.70 -5.09
N ARG A 398 0.86 -13.69 -4.25
CA ARG A 398 -0.32 -13.64 -3.39
C ARG A 398 0.08 -13.48 -1.94
N LEU A 399 -0.49 -12.48 -1.28
CA LEU A 399 -0.32 -12.24 0.15
C LEU A 399 -1.26 -13.15 0.96
N TYR A 400 -0.75 -13.72 2.04
CA TYR A 400 -1.49 -14.49 3.02
C TYR A 400 -1.14 -14.00 4.43
N SER A 401 -2.13 -13.69 5.27
CA SER A 401 -1.90 -13.32 6.66
C SER A 401 -1.19 -14.47 7.38
N ILE A 402 -0.08 -14.17 8.06
CA ILE A 402 0.74 -15.19 8.72
C ILE A 402 -0.02 -15.73 9.94
N ALA A 403 -0.07 -17.05 10.04
CA ALA A 403 -0.83 -17.80 11.05
C ALA A 403 0.04 -18.34 12.20
N SER A 404 1.26 -17.83 12.34
CA SER A 404 2.22 -18.19 13.39
C SER A 404 2.88 -16.97 14.00
N SER A 405 3.47 -17.15 15.19
CA SER A 405 4.40 -16.22 15.81
C SER A 405 5.82 -16.81 15.78
N LEU A 406 6.83 -15.98 15.47
CA LEU A 406 8.24 -16.39 15.59
C LEU A 406 8.65 -16.75 17.03
N ALA A 407 7.94 -16.25 18.03
CA ALA A 407 8.19 -16.61 19.43
C ALA A 407 7.73 -18.04 19.76
N ALA A 408 6.71 -18.54 19.05
CA ALA A 408 6.19 -19.90 19.22
C ALA A 408 6.78 -20.90 18.22
N ALA A 409 7.02 -20.47 16.98
CA ALA A 409 7.60 -21.26 15.91
C ALA A 409 8.81 -20.50 15.31
N PRO A 410 10.00 -20.59 15.94
CA PRO A 410 11.20 -19.95 15.43
C PRO A 410 11.51 -20.44 14.02
N ASP A 411 11.92 -19.52 13.15
CA ASP A 411 12.30 -19.82 11.77
C ASP A 411 11.20 -20.48 10.93
N GLU A 412 9.92 -20.33 11.29
CA GLU A 412 8.79 -20.87 10.54
C GLU A 412 7.75 -19.77 10.24
N ALA A 413 7.07 -19.89 9.10
CA ALA A 413 5.88 -19.12 8.78
C ALA A 413 4.74 -20.05 8.38
N HIS A 414 3.61 -19.93 9.07
CA HIS A 414 2.46 -20.79 8.86
C HIS A 414 1.38 -20.02 8.09
N LEU A 415 0.66 -20.70 7.19
CA LEU A 415 -0.43 -20.14 6.41
C LEU A 415 -1.73 -20.91 6.66
N THR A 416 -2.85 -20.20 6.60
CA THR A 416 -4.19 -20.83 6.54
C THR A 416 -4.83 -20.50 5.20
N VAL A 417 -4.87 -21.46 4.29
CA VAL A 417 -5.22 -21.22 2.87
C VAL A 417 -6.48 -21.97 2.49
N SER A 418 -7.52 -21.25 2.05
CA SER A 418 -8.67 -21.86 1.39
C SER A 418 -8.36 -22.06 -0.09
N THR A 419 -8.36 -23.31 -0.54
CA THR A 419 -8.15 -23.65 -1.96
C THR A 419 -9.33 -23.15 -2.78
N VAL A 420 -9.05 -22.29 -3.76
CA VAL A 420 -10.09 -21.75 -4.65
C VAL A 420 -10.33 -22.77 -5.75
N ARG A 421 -11.55 -23.31 -5.81
CA ARG A 421 -12.02 -24.23 -6.85
C ARG A 421 -13.40 -23.80 -7.31
N TYR A 422 -13.62 -23.77 -8.62
CA TYR A 422 -14.89 -23.38 -9.24
C TYR A 422 -15.04 -24.04 -10.60
N THR A 423 -16.22 -23.94 -11.20
CA THR A 423 -16.47 -24.43 -12.56
C THR A 423 -16.73 -23.23 -13.45
N LEU A 424 -16.01 -23.16 -14.58
CA LEU A 424 -16.21 -22.13 -15.61
C LEU A 424 -16.39 -22.82 -16.95
N HIS A 425 -17.52 -22.57 -17.63
CA HIS A 425 -17.92 -23.26 -18.86
C HIS A 425 -17.83 -24.80 -18.75
N ASP A 426 -18.36 -25.36 -17.65
CA ASP A 426 -18.30 -26.80 -17.33
C ASP A 426 -16.88 -27.38 -17.17
N VAL A 427 -15.85 -26.53 -17.15
CA VAL A 427 -14.46 -26.92 -16.90
C VAL A 427 -14.08 -26.58 -15.45
N PRO A 428 -13.61 -27.56 -14.65
CA PRO A 428 -13.07 -27.29 -13.33
C PRO A 428 -11.86 -26.34 -13.41
N ARG A 429 -11.88 -25.30 -12.58
CA ARG A 429 -10.81 -24.31 -12.43
C ARG A 429 -10.32 -24.28 -11.00
N THR A 430 -9.06 -23.90 -10.85
CA THR A 430 -8.42 -23.72 -9.55
C THR A 430 -7.71 -22.37 -9.55
N GLY A 431 -7.74 -21.67 -8.42
CA GLY A 431 -6.97 -20.42 -8.26
C GLY A 431 -5.46 -20.69 -8.38
N VAL A 432 -4.71 -19.75 -8.97
CA VAL A 432 -3.29 -19.95 -9.28
C VAL A 432 -2.46 -20.23 -8.03
N ALA A 433 -2.49 -19.32 -7.05
CA ALA A 433 -1.69 -19.45 -5.83
C ALA A 433 -2.22 -20.53 -4.87
N SER A 434 -3.52 -20.55 -4.60
CA SER A 434 -4.09 -21.54 -3.68
C SER A 434 -4.09 -22.96 -4.27
N GLY A 435 -4.23 -23.11 -5.59
CA GLY A 435 -4.04 -24.38 -6.29
C GLY A 435 -2.58 -24.83 -6.36
N TYR A 436 -1.65 -23.89 -6.54
CA TYR A 436 -0.21 -24.16 -6.42
C TYR A 436 0.12 -24.74 -5.04
N LEU A 437 -0.30 -24.07 -3.97
CA LEU A 437 -0.11 -24.53 -2.61
C LEU A 437 -0.83 -25.87 -2.34
N ALA A 438 -2.06 -26.06 -2.82
CA ALA A 438 -2.82 -27.28 -2.52
C ALA A 438 -2.30 -28.53 -3.23
N ALA A 439 -1.79 -28.41 -4.45
CA ALA A 439 -1.50 -29.57 -5.30
C ALA A 439 -0.01 -29.77 -5.60
N ARG A 440 0.85 -28.78 -5.35
CA ARG A 440 2.24 -28.77 -5.83
C ARG A 440 3.25 -28.34 -4.77
N THR A 441 2.85 -28.41 -3.51
CA THR A 441 3.73 -28.15 -2.36
C THR A 441 3.64 -29.31 -1.38
N GLU A 442 4.11 -30.47 -1.83
CA GLU A 442 4.40 -31.59 -0.93
C GLU A 442 5.58 -31.22 -0.01
N ALA A 443 5.79 -32.00 1.05
CA ALA A 443 6.93 -31.79 1.95
C ALA A 443 8.25 -31.73 1.17
N ASP A 444 9.17 -30.86 1.61
CA ASP A 444 10.46 -30.54 0.98
C ASP A 444 10.39 -29.77 -0.35
N ALA A 445 9.18 -29.46 -0.87
CA ALA A 445 9.05 -28.55 -2.00
C ALA A 445 9.56 -27.15 -1.61
N SER A 446 10.28 -26.49 -2.52
CA SER A 446 10.76 -25.12 -2.32
C SER A 446 9.82 -24.12 -3.00
N ILE A 447 9.37 -23.12 -2.26
CA ILE A 447 8.50 -22.05 -2.76
C ILE A 447 9.11 -20.67 -2.53
N PRO A 448 9.03 -19.73 -3.49
CA PRO A 448 9.55 -18.39 -3.29
C PRO A 448 8.61 -17.55 -2.43
N VAL A 449 9.13 -16.97 -1.35
CA VAL A 449 8.38 -16.16 -0.39
C VAL A 449 9.10 -14.88 0.01
N TYR A 450 8.35 -13.89 0.49
CA TYR A 450 8.88 -12.68 1.12
C TYR A 450 7.93 -12.17 2.21
N ILE A 451 8.46 -11.41 3.17
CA ILE A 451 7.64 -10.78 4.21
C ILE A 451 7.09 -9.45 3.69
N GLN A 452 5.79 -9.24 3.88
CA GLN A 452 5.10 -7.98 3.69
C GLN A 452 4.62 -7.50 5.05
N SER A 453 5.29 -6.47 5.59
CA SER A 453 4.89 -5.87 6.85
C SER A 453 3.53 -5.19 6.76
N ASN A 454 2.75 -5.31 7.84
CA ASN A 454 1.46 -4.65 8.02
C ASN A 454 1.45 -3.88 9.36
N ASP A 455 2.01 -2.67 9.34
CA ASP A 455 2.15 -1.79 10.52
C ASP A 455 0.81 -1.42 11.20
N HIS A 456 -0.32 -1.72 10.56
CA HIS A 456 -1.66 -1.36 11.04
C HIS A 456 -2.42 -2.54 11.67
N PHE A 457 -1.87 -3.76 11.64
CA PHE A 457 -2.56 -4.97 12.09
C PHE A 457 -1.76 -5.82 13.09
N HIS A 458 -0.98 -5.20 13.99
CA HIS A 458 -0.25 -5.92 15.05
C HIS A 458 -1.02 -5.99 16.37
N LEU A 459 -0.50 -6.74 17.34
CA LEU A 459 -0.95 -6.66 18.74
C LEU A 459 -0.62 -5.30 19.36
N PRO A 460 -1.31 -4.88 20.44
CA PRO A 460 -0.86 -3.74 21.23
C PRO A 460 0.49 -4.05 21.90
N ASP A 461 1.29 -3.00 22.16
CA ASP A 461 2.54 -3.13 22.92
C ASP A 461 2.28 -3.43 24.41
N ASP A 462 1.12 -3.02 24.92
CA ASP A 462 0.68 -3.28 26.28
C ASP A 462 -0.08 -4.62 26.37
N ASP A 463 0.55 -5.59 27.02
CA ASP A 463 0.05 -6.97 27.16
C ASP A 463 -1.20 -7.07 28.06
N ASP A 464 -1.49 -6.05 28.88
CA ASP A 464 -2.68 -6.02 29.76
C ASP A 464 -3.95 -5.58 29.03
N VAL A 465 -3.82 -4.95 27.86
CA VAL A 465 -4.96 -4.44 27.11
C VAL A 465 -5.80 -5.60 26.54
N PRO A 466 -7.13 -5.60 26.75
CA PRO A 466 -8.00 -6.62 26.18
C PRO A 466 -8.04 -6.56 24.66
N ILE A 467 -8.24 -7.70 24.00
CA ILE A 467 -8.41 -7.76 22.55
C ILE A 467 -9.68 -8.53 22.16
N LEU A 468 -10.38 -8.01 21.16
CA LEU A 468 -11.56 -8.59 20.55
C LEU A 468 -11.24 -8.89 19.09
N MET A 469 -11.25 -10.17 18.73
CA MET A 469 -10.88 -10.68 17.42
C MET A 469 -12.11 -11.24 16.73
N ILE A 470 -12.39 -10.81 15.50
CA ILE A 470 -13.53 -11.26 14.71
C ILE A 470 -13.01 -11.82 13.40
N GLY A 471 -13.24 -13.11 13.16
CA GLY A 471 -12.73 -13.80 11.98
C GLY A 471 -13.72 -14.83 11.45
N ALA A 472 -13.81 -14.94 10.13
CA ALA A 472 -14.58 -16.00 9.47
C ALA A 472 -13.69 -16.76 8.48
N GLY A 473 -13.81 -18.09 8.47
CA GLY A 473 -13.00 -18.96 7.62
C GLY A 473 -11.50 -18.76 7.85
N THR A 474 -10.76 -18.46 6.78
CA THR A 474 -9.31 -18.21 6.85
C THR A 474 -8.95 -16.92 7.58
N GLY A 475 -9.92 -16.04 7.88
CA GLY A 475 -9.69 -14.83 8.68
C GLY A 475 -9.28 -15.13 10.14
N VAL A 476 -9.25 -16.40 10.54
CA VAL A 476 -8.68 -16.82 11.83
C VAL A 476 -7.15 -16.91 11.83
N ALA A 477 -6.51 -16.85 10.65
CA ALA A 477 -5.06 -16.96 10.49
C ALA A 477 -4.28 -16.03 11.42
N PRO A 478 -4.42 -14.70 11.35
CA PRO A 478 -3.64 -13.81 12.21
C PRO A 478 -3.97 -13.97 13.70
N TYR A 479 -5.19 -14.40 14.05
CA TYR A 479 -5.57 -14.62 15.45
C TYR A 479 -4.90 -15.84 16.06
N ARG A 480 -4.57 -16.84 15.26
CA ARG A 480 -3.72 -17.95 15.71
C ARG A 480 -2.33 -17.42 16.08
N ALA A 481 -1.73 -16.60 15.21
CA ALA A 481 -0.46 -15.94 15.48
C ALA A 481 -0.51 -15.05 16.74
N PHE A 482 -1.60 -14.29 16.92
CA PHE A 482 -1.78 -13.44 18.09
C PHE A 482 -1.85 -14.24 19.39
N MET A 483 -2.56 -15.38 19.41
CA MET A 483 -2.64 -16.22 20.60
C MET A 483 -1.30 -16.86 20.94
N GLN A 484 -0.57 -17.33 19.93
CA GLN A 484 0.79 -17.86 20.11
C GLN A 484 1.74 -16.80 20.68
N GLU A 485 1.69 -15.58 20.16
CA GLU A 485 2.51 -14.47 20.66
C GLU A 485 2.14 -14.10 22.10
N ARG A 486 0.85 -13.98 22.41
CA ARG A 486 0.38 -13.65 23.76
C ARG A 486 0.76 -14.74 24.78
N GLU A 487 0.68 -16.01 24.39
CA GLU A 487 1.13 -17.12 25.22
C GLU A 487 2.64 -17.04 25.48
N ALA A 488 3.45 -16.81 24.43
CA ALA A 488 4.90 -16.71 24.54
C ALA A 488 5.36 -15.50 25.38
N ARG A 489 4.64 -14.36 25.29
CA ARG A 489 4.88 -13.17 26.12
C ARG A 489 4.39 -13.31 27.56
N GLY A 490 3.50 -14.26 27.83
CA GLY A 490 2.82 -14.37 29.11
C GLY A 490 1.82 -13.23 29.36
N ALA A 491 1.18 -12.73 28.30
CA ALA A 491 0.29 -11.58 28.35
C ALA A 491 -0.95 -11.83 29.22
N SER A 492 -1.24 -10.93 30.17
CA SER A 492 -2.35 -11.04 31.14
C SER A 492 -3.68 -10.47 30.65
N GLY A 493 -3.67 -9.62 29.62
CA GLY A 493 -4.89 -9.03 29.06
C GLY A 493 -5.83 -10.09 28.50
N ARG A 494 -7.13 -9.80 28.54
CA ARG A 494 -8.17 -10.76 28.13
C ARG A 494 -8.28 -10.84 26.61
N SER A 495 -8.49 -12.04 26.08
CA SER A 495 -8.66 -12.28 24.64
C SER A 495 -10.03 -12.87 24.35
N TRP A 496 -10.74 -12.33 23.35
CA TRP A 496 -12.03 -12.86 22.90
C TRP A 496 -12.03 -13.06 21.40
N LEU A 497 -12.28 -14.30 20.97
CA LEU A 497 -12.44 -14.65 19.56
C LEU A 497 -13.92 -14.88 19.21
N PHE A 498 -14.41 -14.19 18.19
CA PHE A 498 -15.63 -14.52 17.45
C PHE A 498 -15.23 -15.21 16.15
N PHE A 499 -15.51 -16.51 16.05
CA PHE A 499 -15.12 -17.32 14.89
C PHE A 499 -16.33 -17.86 14.14
N GLY A 500 -16.33 -17.70 12.81
CA GLY A 500 -17.37 -18.20 11.92
C GLY A 500 -16.87 -19.20 10.88
N GLU A 501 -17.61 -20.28 10.66
CA GLU A 501 -17.46 -21.11 9.46
C GLU A 501 -18.79 -21.70 8.97
N ARG A 502 -18.77 -22.62 8.00
CA ARG A 502 -19.95 -23.28 7.46
C ARG A 502 -20.47 -24.34 8.44
N ASN A 503 -19.67 -25.35 8.75
CA ASN A 503 -20.10 -26.50 9.54
C ASN A 503 -19.18 -26.80 10.72
N PHE A 504 -19.76 -27.07 11.89
CA PHE A 504 -19.00 -27.42 13.10
C PHE A 504 -18.15 -28.67 12.92
N ARG A 505 -18.68 -29.70 12.25
CA ARG A 505 -18.02 -31.01 12.17
C ARG A 505 -16.91 -31.11 11.13
N SER A 506 -16.97 -30.30 10.07
CA SER A 506 -16.03 -30.39 8.95
C SER A 506 -15.17 -29.15 8.79
N ASP A 507 -15.56 -28.00 9.32
CA ASP A 507 -14.91 -26.73 8.99
C ASP A 507 -14.43 -25.95 10.22
N PHE A 508 -14.48 -26.53 11.43
CA PHE A 508 -13.96 -25.89 12.64
C PHE A 508 -12.43 -25.92 12.67
N LEU A 509 -11.83 -24.94 11.99
CA LEU A 509 -10.38 -24.78 11.87
C LEU A 509 -9.71 -24.65 13.24
N TYR A 510 -8.61 -25.39 13.44
CA TYR A 510 -7.80 -25.39 14.66
C TYR A 510 -8.58 -25.67 15.96
N GLN A 511 -9.65 -26.47 15.89
CA GLN A 511 -10.54 -26.76 17.02
C GLN A 511 -9.80 -27.13 18.32
N VAL A 512 -8.83 -28.05 18.24
CA VAL A 512 -8.09 -28.52 19.42
C VAL A 512 -7.25 -27.40 20.02
N GLU A 513 -6.55 -26.64 19.18
CA GLU A 513 -5.72 -25.51 19.61
C GLU A 513 -6.54 -24.44 20.33
N TRP A 514 -7.72 -24.07 19.81
CA TRP A 514 -8.60 -23.12 20.51
C TRP A 514 -9.08 -23.63 21.86
N GLN A 515 -9.38 -24.92 21.98
CA GLN A 515 -9.81 -25.52 23.24
C GLN A 515 -8.69 -25.51 24.29
N ASP A 516 -7.45 -25.79 23.87
CA ASP A 516 -6.28 -25.75 24.74
C ASP A 516 -5.96 -24.32 25.17
N LEU A 517 -6.05 -23.34 24.28
CA LEU A 517 -5.86 -21.92 24.61
C LEU A 517 -6.89 -21.40 25.62
N ILE A 518 -8.15 -21.87 25.55
CA ILE A 518 -9.16 -21.55 26.57
C ILE A 518 -8.82 -22.19 27.90
N LYS A 519 -8.44 -23.46 27.89
CA LYS A 519 -8.09 -24.21 29.09
C LYS A 519 -6.88 -23.61 29.81
N ASN A 520 -5.89 -23.11 29.06
CA ASN A 520 -4.69 -22.48 29.58
C ASN A 520 -4.89 -21.00 29.96
N GLY A 521 -6.05 -20.41 29.62
CA GLY A 521 -6.40 -19.04 29.99
C GLY A 521 -5.89 -17.95 29.04
N VAL A 522 -5.14 -18.33 27.98
CA VAL A 522 -4.66 -17.39 26.94
C VAL A 522 -5.83 -16.81 26.15
N LEU A 523 -6.80 -17.66 25.80
CA LEU A 523 -8.06 -17.26 25.17
C LEU A 523 -9.17 -17.22 26.24
N SER A 524 -9.59 -16.03 26.63
CA SER A 524 -10.58 -15.87 27.70
C SER A 524 -11.99 -16.27 27.27
N ARG A 525 -12.34 -16.05 26.00
CA ARG A 525 -13.68 -16.32 25.46
C ARG A 525 -13.65 -16.71 23.98
N LEU A 526 -14.55 -17.61 23.58
CA LEU A 526 -14.73 -18.05 22.21
C LEU A 526 -16.23 -18.15 21.88
N ASP A 527 -16.68 -17.38 20.88
CA ASP A 527 -18.04 -17.43 20.36
C ASP A 527 -18.03 -17.94 18.91
N LEU A 528 -18.81 -19.00 18.67
CA LEU A 528 -18.79 -19.74 17.40
C LEU A 528 -20.07 -19.53 16.58
N ALA A 529 -19.93 -19.32 15.28
CA ALA A 529 -21.02 -19.23 14.31
C ALA A 529 -20.87 -20.24 13.17
N PHE A 530 -21.82 -21.16 13.01
CA PHE A 530 -21.83 -22.15 11.93
C PHE A 530 -23.02 -21.93 11.00
N SER A 531 -22.75 -21.37 9.81
CA SER A 531 -23.78 -20.86 8.89
C SER A 531 -24.56 -21.94 8.12
N ARG A 532 -24.21 -23.23 8.29
CA ARG A 532 -24.82 -24.36 7.59
C ARG A 532 -25.34 -25.46 8.52
N ASP A 533 -25.17 -25.33 9.83
CA ASP A 533 -25.59 -26.36 10.80
C ASP A 533 -27.06 -26.24 11.23
N ALA A 534 -27.65 -25.04 11.13
CA ALA A 534 -29.03 -24.78 11.53
C ALA A 534 -29.72 -23.76 10.62
N ALA A 535 -31.06 -23.76 10.67
CA ALA A 535 -31.90 -22.73 10.10
C ALA A 535 -32.59 -21.95 11.25
N PRO A 536 -32.54 -20.61 11.28
CA PRO A 536 -31.86 -19.72 10.33
C PRO A 536 -30.31 -19.81 10.41
N LYS A 537 -29.64 -19.37 9.35
CA LYS A 537 -28.17 -19.29 9.30
C LYS A 537 -27.68 -18.34 10.40
N THR A 538 -26.62 -18.72 11.10
CA THR A 538 -25.97 -17.88 12.13
C THR A 538 -24.59 -17.48 11.65
N TYR A 539 -24.28 -16.19 11.70
CA TYR A 539 -22.98 -15.60 11.37
C TYR A 539 -22.35 -14.88 12.57
N VAL A 540 -21.12 -14.38 12.42
CA VAL A 540 -20.37 -13.74 13.50
C VAL A 540 -21.04 -12.45 13.99
N GLN A 541 -21.66 -11.67 13.10
CA GLN A 541 -22.44 -10.49 13.43
C GLN A 541 -23.66 -10.79 14.31
N ASP A 542 -24.26 -11.98 14.17
CA ASP A 542 -25.37 -12.40 15.03
C ASP A 542 -24.87 -12.74 16.43
N ARG A 543 -23.69 -13.34 16.54
CA ARG A 543 -23.03 -13.62 17.82
C ARG A 543 -22.60 -12.34 18.52
N LEU A 544 -22.04 -11.38 17.78
CA LEU A 544 -21.69 -10.06 18.30
C LEU A 544 -22.91 -9.38 18.91
N ARG A 545 -24.03 -9.29 18.18
CA ARG A 545 -25.27 -8.68 18.71
C ARG A 545 -25.77 -9.37 19.98
N ARG A 546 -25.72 -10.71 20.03
CA ARG A 546 -26.12 -11.46 21.23
C ARG A 546 -25.24 -11.15 22.44
N GLN A 547 -23.96 -10.86 22.22
CA GLN A 547 -23.00 -10.51 23.25
C GLN A 547 -22.82 -8.99 23.40
N GLY A 548 -23.70 -8.17 22.81
CA GLY A 548 -23.50 -6.74 22.58
C GLY A 548 -23.12 -5.96 23.84
N ARG A 549 -23.75 -6.25 24.97
CA ARG A 549 -23.45 -5.60 26.26
C ARG A 549 -21.97 -5.78 26.65
N ASP A 550 -21.47 -7.01 26.57
CA ASP A 550 -20.11 -7.35 26.98
C ASP A 550 -19.09 -6.86 25.93
N VAL A 551 -19.45 -6.90 24.64
CA VAL A 551 -18.65 -6.30 23.55
C VAL A 551 -18.46 -4.81 23.83
N TYR A 552 -19.54 -4.07 24.07
CA TYR A 552 -19.46 -2.64 24.36
C TYR A 552 -18.66 -2.36 25.64
N ALA A 553 -18.85 -3.15 26.70
CA ALA A 553 -18.08 -3.01 27.93
C ALA A 553 -16.56 -3.16 27.68
N TRP A 554 -16.14 -4.12 26.85
CA TRP A 554 -14.72 -4.29 26.51
C TRP A 554 -14.19 -3.10 25.69
N LEU A 555 -14.97 -2.54 24.78
CA LEU A 555 -14.58 -1.33 24.05
C LEU A 555 -14.34 -0.15 25.00
N GLU A 556 -15.21 0.03 25.99
CA GLU A 556 -15.06 1.06 27.03
C GLU A 556 -13.88 0.80 27.97
N GLU A 557 -13.49 -0.46 28.18
CA GLU A 557 -12.28 -0.83 28.93
C GLU A 557 -10.96 -0.59 28.17
N GLY A 558 -11.02 -0.10 26.93
CA GLY A 558 -9.81 0.14 26.14
C GLY A 558 -9.45 -0.98 25.17
N ALA A 559 -10.32 -1.97 24.94
CA ALA A 559 -10.00 -3.10 24.09
C ALA A 559 -9.62 -2.71 22.66
N TYR A 560 -8.72 -3.48 22.05
CA TYR A 560 -8.42 -3.42 20.64
C TYR A 560 -9.34 -4.38 19.88
N LEU A 561 -9.95 -3.88 18.82
CA LEU A 561 -10.90 -4.56 17.96
C LEU A 561 -10.23 -4.90 16.63
N TYR A 562 -10.26 -6.18 16.26
CA TYR A 562 -9.70 -6.70 15.03
C TYR A 562 -10.79 -7.39 14.21
N VAL A 563 -10.82 -7.13 12.90
CA VAL A 563 -11.68 -7.86 11.95
C VAL A 563 -10.82 -8.36 10.79
N CYS A 564 -10.91 -9.66 10.49
CA CYS A 564 -10.16 -10.30 9.42
C CYS A 564 -11.03 -11.26 8.62
N GLY A 565 -10.93 -11.21 7.29
CA GLY A 565 -11.67 -12.08 6.37
C GLY A 565 -12.28 -11.34 5.18
N ASP A 566 -13.47 -11.79 4.75
CA ASP A 566 -14.14 -11.32 3.53
C ASP A 566 -14.49 -9.82 3.58
N SER A 567 -13.94 -9.04 2.64
CA SER A 567 -14.18 -7.59 2.56
C SER A 567 -15.55 -7.24 1.95
N ALA A 568 -16.11 -8.11 1.13
CA ALA A 568 -17.31 -7.82 0.34
C ALA A 568 -18.62 -7.91 1.13
N HIS A 569 -18.72 -8.82 2.11
CA HIS A 569 -19.94 -9.08 2.87
C HIS A 569 -19.68 -9.07 4.38
N MET A 570 -18.68 -9.83 4.86
CA MET A 570 -18.48 -10.04 6.30
C MET A 570 -18.08 -8.75 7.02
N ALA A 571 -17.07 -8.04 6.53
CA ALA A 571 -16.59 -6.81 7.17
C ALA A 571 -17.68 -5.71 7.25
N PRO A 572 -18.44 -5.40 6.18
CA PRO A 572 -19.58 -4.47 6.26
C PRO A 572 -20.65 -4.89 7.28
N ASP A 573 -21.01 -6.19 7.31
CA ASP A 573 -22.02 -6.70 8.24
C ASP A 573 -21.57 -6.63 9.71
N VAL A 574 -20.29 -6.89 9.96
CA VAL A 574 -19.67 -6.75 11.29
C VAL A 574 -19.63 -5.27 11.70
N HIS A 575 -19.24 -4.36 10.81
CA HIS A 575 -19.23 -2.93 11.09
C HIS A 575 -20.64 -2.41 11.43
N ALA A 576 -21.65 -2.86 10.68
CA ALA A 576 -23.05 -2.52 10.97
C ALA A 576 -23.48 -3.07 12.34
N ALA A 577 -23.13 -4.32 12.67
CA ALA A 577 -23.45 -4.90 13.97
C ALA A 577 -22.77 -4.18 15.14
N LEU A 578 -21.51 -3.76 14.98
CA LEU A 578 -20.81 -2.96 15.98
C LEU A 578 -21.46 -1.59 16.15
N THR A 579 -21.92 -0.98 15.05
CA THR A 579 -22.66 0.29 15.11
C THR A 579 -23.95 0.12 15.91
N ASP A 580 -24.70 -0.96 15.65
CA ASP A 580 -25.93 -1.29 16.40
C ASP A 580 -25.64 -1.48 17.90
N ILE A 581 -24.56 -2.21 18.23
CA ILE A 581 -24.13 -2.49 19.61
C ILE A 581 -23.76 -1.21 20.36
N VAL A 582 -22.98 -0.32 19.73
CA VAL A 582 -22.58 0.95 20.34
C VAL A 582 -23.78 1.87 20.52
N ALA A 583 -24.70 1.92 19.55
CA ALA A 583 -25.93 2.70 19.67
C ALA A 583 -26.79 2.20 20.84
N GLU A 584 -27.05 0.89 20.91
CA GLU A 584 -27.91 0.29 21.93
C GLU A 584 -27.31 0.38 23.34
N HIS A 585 -26.04 0.00 23.50
CA HIS A 585 -25.43 -0.12 24.83
C HIS A 585 -24.72 1.15 25.30
N GLY A 586 -24.34 2.05 24.38
CA GLY A 586 -23.83 3.38 24.68
C GLY A 586 -24.93 4.44 24.85
N GLY A 587 -26.18 4.13 24.50
CA GLY A 587 -27.28 5.10 24.52
C GLY A 587 -27.08 6.24 23.51
N LEU A 588 -26.39 5.94 22.41
CA LEU A 588 -26.06 6.87 21.34
C LEU A 588 -27.04 6.70 20.17
N ASP A 589 -27.24 7.76 19.40
CA ASP A 589 -27.87 7.58 18.09
C ASP A 589 -26.91 6.90 17.09
N ARG A 590 -27.41 6.58 15.90
CA ARG A 590 -26.63 5.84 14.90
C ARG A 590 -25.46 6.65 14.34
N ASP A 591 -25.60 7.97 14.21
CA ASP A 591 -24.56 8.84 13.68
C ASP A 591 -23.45 9.02 14.72
N GLU A 592 -23.82 9.17 16.00
CA GLU A 592 -22.91 9.19 17.13
C GLU A 592 -22.16 7.86 17.29
N ALA A 593 -22.84 6.72 17.13
CA ALA A 593 -22.21 5.40 17.14
C ALA A 593 -21.22 5.21 15.98
N GLY A 594 -21.56 5.71 14.79
CA GLY A 594 -20.62 5.75 13.67
C GLY A 594 -19.38 6.58 14.00
N ALA A 595 -19.57 7.79 14.55
CA ALA A 595 -18.46 8.66 14.95
C ALA A 595 -17.57 8.04 16.04
N TYR A 596 -18.15 7.26 16.96
CA TYR A 596 -17.43 6.49 17.96
C TYR A 596 -16.51 5.44 17.31
N LEU A 597 -17.02 4.63 16.38
CA LEU A 597 -16.21 3.63 15.67
C LEU A 597 -15.12 4.27 14.80
N SER A 598 -15.42 5.39 14.14
CA SER A 598 -14.42 6.18 13.40
C SER A 598 -13.33 6.74 14.32
N ALA A 599 -13.67 7.09 15.57
CA ALA A 599 -12.68 7.49 16.57
C ALA A 599 -11.76 6.31 16.95
N LEU A 600 -12.31 5.11 17.17
CA LEU A 600 -11.51 3.91 17.43
C LEU A 600 -10.56 3.57 16.27
N GLN A 601 -11.00 3.74 15.02
CA GLN A 601 -10.12 3.55 13.85
C GLN A 601 -8.99 4.57 13.83
N ARG A 602 -9.30 5.86 14.09
CA ARG A 602 -8.31 6.95 14.16
C ARG A 602 -7.29 6.71 15.26
N ASP A 603 -7.73 6.19 16.39
CA ASP A 603 -6.89 5.85 17.54
C ASP A 603 -6.17 4.50 17.37
N ARG A 604 -6.27 3.88 16.18
CA ARG A 604 -5.67 2.58 15.83
C ARG A 604 -6.06 1.45 16.78
N ARG A 605 -7.25 1.54 17.37
CA ARG A 605 -7.87 0.52 18.22
C ARG A 605 -8.89 -0.32 17.46
N TYR A 606 -9.38 0.12 16.31
CA TYR A 606 -10.19 -0.70 15.40
C TYR A 606 -9.40 -0.96 14.11
N ARG A 607 -8.91 -2.20 13.94
CA ARG A 607 -8.00 -2.64 12.89
C ARG A 607 -8.68 -3.66 11.96
N LEU A 608 -8.43 -3.54 10.67
CA LEU A 608 -9.02 -4.38 9.63
C LEU A 608 -7.90 -5.05 8.81
N ASP A 609 -8.04 -6.34 8.53
CA ASP A 609 -7.23 -7.10 7.56
C ASP A 609 -8.19 -7.92 6.68
N VAL A 610 -8.77 -7.26 5.68
CA VAL A 610 -9.86 -7.80 4.87
C VAL A 610 -9.48 -7.82 3.39
N TYR A 611 -9.91 -8.87 2.68
CA TYR A 611 -9.48 -9.18 1.32
C TYR A 611 -10.55 -9.85 0.47
#